data_AF-A0A8S3YZF4-F1
#
_entry.id   AF-A0A8S3YZF4-F1
#
_cell.length_a   1.000
_cell.length_b   1.000
_cell.length_c   1.000
_cell.angle_alpha   90.00
_cell.angle_beta   90.00
_cell.angle_gamma   90.00
#
_symmetry.space_group_name_H-M   'P 1'
#
loop_
_entity.id
_entity.type
_entity.pdbx_description
1 polymer ?
#
loop_
_entity_poly.entity_id
_entity_poly.type
_entity_poly.pdbx_seq_one_letter_code
_entity_poly.pdbx_strand_id
1 'polypeptide(L)'
;AVGYNYTFYLHTGNFTQQLLDKNSPTFKETAFKFCKDVDKIFETTGLRAVRKRYHGCVVDSFGPNREVNFRVVLDDTDTVRPSTMFNIFAYHGDQVYIDGVYHLPLGGIYAAVDQEPSSYLLKLGTFTTHPFPFVTTTPKVLYTVMTISLDVFDPDWTAELNNSNSERFRLLAEPFCADVST
;
A
#
# COMPACT_ATOMS: atom_id res chain seq x y z
N ALA A 1 1.72 -13.87 5.42
CA ALA A 1 1.22 -13.18 4.22
C ALA A 1 2.41 -12.64 3.45
N VAL A 2 2.21 -12.28 2.20
CA VAL A 2 3.21 -11.62 1.34
C VAL A 2 2.65 -10.27 0.89
N GLY A 3 3.46 -9.22 1.01
CA GLY A 3 3.13 -7.88 0.59
C GLY A 3 3.86 -7.51 -0.69
N TYR A 4 3.23 -6.74 -1.56
CA TYR A 4 3.82 -6.19 -2.78
C TYR A 4 3.75 -4.67 -2.74
N ASN A 5 4.90 -4.01 -2.77
CA ASN A 5 5.00 -2.56 -2.82
C ASN A 5 4.96 -2.09 -4.27
N TYR A 6 4.12 -1.10 -4.54
CA TYR A 6 3.97 -0.47 -5.85
C TYR A 6 4.19 1.03 -5.72
N THR A 7 4.82 1.60 -6.74
CA THR A 7 4.93 3.05 -6.93
C THR A 7 4.35 3.39 -8.29
N PHE A 8 3.22 4.08 -8.29
CA PHE A 8 2.58 4.63 -9.50
C PHE A 8 2.73 6.14 -9.53
N TYR A 9 2.48 6.77 -10.68
CA TYR A 9 2.52 8.22 -10.82
C TYR A 9 1.17 8.77 -11.25
N LEU A 10 0.67 9.76 -10.51
CA LEU A 10 -0.55 10.46 -10.84
C LEU A 10 -0.37 11.34 -12.07
N HIS A 11 -1.41 11.40 -12.89
CA HIS A 11 -1.57 12.45 -13.87
C HIS A 11 -1.54 13.83 -13.18
N THR A 12 -0.98 14.81 -13.87
CA THR A 12 -0.74 16.16 -13.33
C THR A 12 -2.02 16.84 -12.83
N GLY A 13 -3.18 16.55 -13.45
CA GLY A 13 -4.48 17.09 -13.06
C GLY A 13 -5.09 16.48 -11.80
N ASN A 14 -4.54 15.38 -11.28
CA ASN A 14 -5.07 14.67 -10.11
C ASN A 14 -4.34 14.99 -8.80
N PHE A 15 -3.22 15.72 -8.84
CA PHE A 15 -2.44 16.04 -7.65
C PHE A 15 -3.00 17.25 -6.91
N THR A 16 -3.08 17.15 -5.58
CA THR A 16 -3.35 18.30 -4.69
C THR A 16 -2.45 18.22 -3.46
N GLN A 17 -2.10 19.37 -2.88
CA GLN A 17 -1.24 19.42 -1.70
C GLN A 17 -1.82 18.67 -0.49
N GLN A 18 -3.16 18.56 -0.41
CA GLN A 18 -3.84 17.85 0.66
C GLN A 18 -3.59 16.34 0.62
N LEU A 19 -3.24 15.78 -0.55
CA LEU A 19 -2.83 14.38 -0.67
C LEU A 19 -1.50 14.09 0.03
N LEU A 20 -0.68 15.09 0.34
CA LEU A 20 0.56 14.86 1.10
C LEU A 20 0.30 14.65 2.60
N ASP A 21 -0.85 15.10 3.10
CA ASP A 21 -1.24 14.93 4.50
C ASP A 21 -2.15 13.71 4.67
N LYS A 22 -1.59 12.63 5.24
CA LYS A 22 -2.30 11.38 5.54
C LYS A 22 -3.53 11.55 6.43
N ASN A 23 -3.57 12.62 7.23
CA ASN A 23 -4.70 12.90 8.10
C ASN A 23 -5.82 13.68 7.42
N SER A 24 -5.55 14.26 6.24
CA SER A 24 -6.52 15.06 5.52
C SER A 24 -7.72 14.22 5.05
N PRO A 25 -8.92 14.81 4.98
CA PRO A 25 -10.09 14.13 4.40
C PRO A 25 -9.84 13.68 2.96
N THR A 26 -9.15 14.52 2.17
CA THR A 26 -8.82 14.26 0.76
C THR A 26 -7.92 13.05 0.61
N PHE A 27 -6.86 12.93 1.42
CA PHE A 27 -6.02 11.73 1.43
C PHE A 27 -6.86 10.48 1.70
N LYS A 28 -7.65 10.50 2.79
CA LYS A 28 -8.41 9.33 3.24
C LYS A 28 -9.45 8.91 2.21
N GLU A 29 -10.13 9.86 1.59
CA GLU A 29 -11.10 9.61 0.54
C GLU A 29 -10.44 9.05 -0.72
N THR A 30 -9.36 9.68 -1.19
CA THR A 30 -8.66 9.25 -2.40
C THR A 30 -8.00 7.88 -2.20
N ALA A 31 -7.34 7.66 -1.07
CA ALA A 31 -6.74 6.37 -0.70
C ALA A 31 -7.78 5.26 -0.65
N PHE A 32 -8.96 5.52 -0.07
CA PHE A 32 -10.05 4.57 -0.03
C PHE A 32 -10.53 4.18 -1.42
N LYS A 33 -10.86 5.19 -2.25
CA LYS A 33 -11.37 4.97 -3.60
C LYS A 33 -10.32 4.27 -4.47
N PHE A 34 -9.05 4.66 -4.33
CA PHE A 34 -7.93 4.04 -5.03
C PHE A 34 -7.85 2.55 -4.72
N CYS A 35 -7.81 2.19 -3.43
CA CYS A 35 -7.73 0.79 -3.04
C CYS A 35 -8.98 0.00 -3.41
N LYS A 36 -10.18 0.60 -3.41
CA LYS A 36 -11.40 -0.08 -3.87
C LYS A 36 -11.32 -0.51 -5.33
N ASP A 37 -10.70 0.31 -6.19
CA ASP A 37 -10.52 -0.06 -7.59
C ASP A 37 -9.40 -1.10 -7.76
N VAL A 38 -8.34 -1.03 -6.94
CA VAL A 38 -7.34 -2.11 -6.85
C VAL A 38 -7.99 -3.42 -6.41
N ASP A 39 -8.84 -3.41 -5.39
CA ASP A 39 -9.57 -4.59 -4.91
C ASP A 39 -10.35 -5.24 -6.07
N LYS A 40 -11.08 -4.43 -6.84
CA LYS A 40 -11.82 -4.91 -8.02
C LYS A 40 -10.91 -5.55 -9.07
N ILE A 41 -9.76 -4.94 -9.36
CA ILE A 41 -8.76 -5.49 -10.30
C ILE A 41 -8.29 -6.87 -9.84
N PHE A 42 -7.95 -7.02 -8.56
CA PHE A 42 -7.43 -8.27 -8.00
C PHE A 42 -8.50 -9.34 -7.77
N GLU A 43 -9.72 -8.95 -7.45
CA GLU A 43 -10.86 -9.85 -7.33
C GLU A 43 -11.32 -10.40 -8.69
N THR A 44 -11.10 -9.66 -9.78
CA THR A 44 -11.53 -10.05 -11.13
C THR A 44 -10.41 -10.65 -11.98
N THR A 45 -9.16 -10.66 -11.50
CA THR A 45 -8.04 -11.26 -12.22
C THR A 45 -8.28 -12.74 -12.57
N GLY A 46 -7.88 -13.13 -13.79
CA GLY A 46 -7.91 -14.52 -14.24
C GLY A 46 -6.91 -15.43 -13.51
N LEU A 47 -5.97 -14.84 -12.76
CA LEU A 47 -4.96 -15.55 -12.00
C LEU A 47 -5.54 -16.08 -10.69
N ARG A 48 -6.10 -17.30 -10.74
CA ARG A 48 -6.72 -17.96 -9.56
C ARG A 48 -5.82 -17.99 -8.34
N ALA A 49 -4.52 -18.16 -8.52
CA ALA A 49 -3.52 -18.17 -7.44
C ALA A 49 -3.43 -16.82 -6.71
N VAL A 50 -3.64 -15.71 -7.42
CA VAL A 50 -3.64 -14.36 -6.82
C VAL A 50 -5.01 -14.05 -6.26
N ARG A 51 -6.08 -14.22 -7.06
CA ARG A 51 -7.45 -13.88 -6.68
C ARG A 51 -7.90 -14.50 -5.35
N LYS A 52 -7.58 -15.78 -5.13
CA LYS A 52 -7.97 -16.50 -3.91
C LYS A 52 -7.23 -16.07 -2.66
N ARG A 53 -6.06 -15.48 -2.86
CA ARG A 53 -5.14 -15.08 -1.79
C ARG A 53 -5.21 -13.58 -1.56
N TYR A 54 -5.88 -12.81 -2.40
CA TYR A 54 -5.96 -11.37 -2.24
C TYR A 54 -6.62 -11.01 -0.91
N HIS A 55 -5.87 -10.29 -0.08
CA HIS A 55 -6.31 -9.84 1.24
C HIS A 55 -6.79 -8.39 1.21
N GLY A 56 -6.08 -7.52 0.48
CA GLY A 56 -6.47 -6.12 0.33
C GLY A 56 -5.35 -5.20 -0.14
N CYS A 57 -5.73 -3.93 -0.33
CA CYS A 57 -4.85 -2.83 -0.70
C CYS A 57 -4.69 -1.80 0.43
N VAL A 58 -3.52 -1.17 0.52
CA VAL A 58 -3.26 -0.03 1.41
C VAL A 58 -2.44 1.03 0.68
N VAL A 59 -2.92 2.27 0.65
CA VAL A 59 -2.10 3.42 0.22
C VAL A 59 -1.25 3.90 1.39
N ASP A 60 0.07 3.88 1.22
CA ASP A 60 1.01 4.31 2.25
C ASP A 60 1.16 5.82 2.26
N SER A 61 1.35 6.42 1.09
CA SER A 61 1.59 7.85 0.90
C SER A 61 1.30 8.29 -0.54
N PHE A 62 0.88 9.55 -0.71
CA PHE A 62 1.11 10.30 -1.94
C PHE A 62 2.32 11.20 -1.74
N GLY A 63 3.19 11.27 -2.73
CA GLY A 63 4.43 12.04 -2.65
C GLY A 63 4.44 13.30 -3.51
N PRO A 64 5.40 14.20 -3.26
CA PRO A 64 5.45 15.51 -3.89
C PRO A 64 5.75 15.47 -5.40
N ASN A 65 6.32 14.38 -5.91
CA ASN A 65 6.57 14.17 -7.34
C ASN A 65 5.43 13.42 -8.02
N ARG A 66 4.23 13.43 -7.41
CA ARG A 66 3.02 12.74 -7.86
C ARG A 66 3.07 11.23 -7.74
N GLU A 67 3.99 10.69 -6.97
CA GLU A 67 4.05 9.27 -6.67
C GLU A 67 2.89 8.84 -5.76
N VAL A 68 2.36 7.64 -5.99
CA VAL A 68 1.47 6.92 -5.09
C VAL A 68 2.18 5.65 -4.68
N ASN A 69 2.57 5.58 -3.41
CA ASN A 69 3.13 4.37 -2.84
C ASN A 69 2.00 3.60 -2.17
N PHE A 70 1.78 2.37 -2.61
CA PHE A 70 0.73 1.52 -2.07
C PHE A 70 1.16 0.07 -2.08
N ARG A 71 0.40 -0.74 -1.34
CA ARG A 71 0.69 -2.14 -1.10
C ARG A 71 -0.51 -3.00 -1.40
N VAL A 72 -0.24 -4.16 -1.98
CA VAL A 72 -1.20 -5.26 -2.09
C VAL A 72 -0.72 -6.39 -1.18
N VAL A 73 -1.64 -6.94 -0.39
CA VAL A 73 -1.36 -8.06 0.51
C VAL A 73 -2.04 -9.30 -0.02
N LEU A 74 -1.29 -10.41 -0.07
CA LEU A 74 -1.83 -11.74 -0.29
C LEU A 74 -1.70 -12.57 0.98
N ASP A 75 -2.78 -13.25 1.37
CA ASP A 75 -2.78 -14.34 2.34
C ASP A 75 -1.81 -15.44 1.89
N ASP A 76 -1.21 -16.16 2.84
CA ASP A 76 -0.13 -17.15 2.64
C ASP A 76 1.27 -16.55 2.33
N THR A 77 2.31 -17.38 2.37
CA THR A 77 3.73 -17.01 2.21
C THR A 77 4.30 -17.30 0.82
N ASP A 78 3.60 -18.08 0.00
CA ASP A 78 4.06 -18.40 -1.36
C ASP A 78 4.17 -17.14 -2.22
N THR A 79 5.37 -16.80 -2.68
CA THR A 79 5.58 -15.60 -3.48
C THR A 79 5.08 -15.81 -4.92
N VAL A 80 4.38 -14.81 -5.44
CA VAL A 80 4.04 -14.67 -6.86
C VAL A 80 5.11 -13.79 -7.50
N ARG A 81 5.55 -14.14 -8.70
CA ARG A 81 6.61 -13.38 -9.38
C ARG A 81 6.19 -11.91 -9.56
N PRO A 82 7.07 -10.93 -9.29
CA PRO A 82 6.81 -9.51 -9.50
C PRO A 82 6.21 -9.18 -10.88
N SER A 83 6.76 -9.74 -11.95
CA SER A 83 6.24 -9.55 -13.31
C SER A 83 4.81 -10.06 -13.50
N THR A 84 4.42 -11.15 -12.81
CA THR A 84 3.04 -11.65 -12.82
C THR A 84 2.10 -10.69 -12.09
N MET A 85 2.55 -10.13 -10.97
CA MET A 85 1.82 -9.15 -10.17
C MET A 85 1.70 -7.79 -10.88
N PHE A 86 2.73 -7.39 -11.63
CA PHE A 86 2.72 -6.23 -12.52
C PHE A 86 1.72 -6.40 -13.68
N ASN A 87 1.73 -7.58 -14.31
CA ASN A 87 0.86 -7.88 -15.45
C ASN A 87 -0.64 -7.80 -15.12
N ILE A 88 -1.04 -7.98 -13.86
CA ILE A 88 -2.43 -7.80 -13.43
C ILE A 88 -2.91 -6.38 -13.74
N PHE A 89 -2.05 -5.38 -13.54
CA PHE A 89 -2.35 -3.98 -13.85
C PHE A 89 -2.17 -3.67 -15.33
N ALA A 90 -1.08 -4.16 -15.93
CA ALA A 90 -0.76 -3.90 -17.33
C ALA A 90 -1.79 -4.46 -18.32
N TYR A 91 -2.47 -5.56 -17.97
CA TYR A 91 -3.51 -6.18 -18.78
C TYR A 91 -4.93 -5.93 -18.25
N HIS A 92 -5.09 -5.04 -17.27
CA HIS A 92 -6.43 -4.63 -16.86
C HIS A 92 -7.07 -3.78 -17.97
N GLY A 93 -8.29 -4.16 -18.39
CA GLY A 93 -8.91 -3.69 -19.63
C GLY A 93 -9.37 -2.22 -19.66
N ASP A 94 -9.33 -1.52 -18.53
CA ASP A 94 -9.89 -0.17 -18.38
C ASP A 94 -8.82 0.95 -18.45
N GLN A 95 -7.70 0.73 -19.15
CA GLN A 95 -6.66 1.74 -19.32
C GLN A 95 -7.12 2.90 -20.22
N VAL A 96 -6.72 4.12 -19.87
CA VAL A 96 -7.02 5.36 -20.61
C VAL A 96 -5.72 5.97 -21.12
N TYR A 97 -5.69 6.32 -22.41
CA TYR A 97 -4.52 6.95 -23.03
C TYR A 97 -4.61 8.48 -22.92
N ILE A 98 -3.70 9.09 -22.17
CA ILE A 98 -3.67 10.53 -21.88
C ILE A 98 -2.22 11.01 -22.03
N ASP A 99 -2.00 12.09 -22.78
CA ASP A 99 -0.69 12.74 -22.95
C ASP A 99 0.46 11.79 -23.34
N GLY A 100 0.17 10.76 -24.14
CA GLY A 100 1.16 9.80 -24.62
C GLY A 100 1.40 8.60 -23.69
N VAL A 101 0.67 8.50 -22.57
CA VAL A 101 0.88 7.47 -21.54
C VAL A 101 -0.45 6.78 -21.20
N TYR A 102 -0.42 5.46 -21.06
CA TYR A 102 -1.57 4.69 -20.56
C TYR A 102 -1.67 4.81 -19.04
N HIS A 103 -2.85 5.20 -18.56
CA HIS A 103 -3.16 5.36 -17.15
C HIS A 103 -4.29 4.42 -16.74
N LEU A 104 -4.25 3.96 -15.50
CA LEU A 104 -5.36 3.27 -14.85
C LEU A 104 -6.22 4.29 -14.09
N PRO A 105 -7.55 4.32 -14.31
CA PRO A 105 -8.45 5.11 -13.49
C PRO A 105 -8.68 4.39 -12.16
N LEU A 106 -7.96 4.81 -11.12
CA LEU A 106 -8.05 4.26 -9.78
C LEU A 106 -8.57 5.33 -8.84
N GLY A 107 -9.72 5.11 -8.22
CA GLY A 107 -10.32 6.01 -7.25
C GLY A 107 -10.66 7.41 -7.76
N GLY A 108 -10.88 7.55 -9.07
CA GLY A 108 -11.08 8.85 -9.72
C GLY A 108 -9.80 9.63 -10.01
N ILE A 109 -8.63 9.01 -9.83
CA ILE A 109 -7.33 9.54 -10.24
C ILE A 109 -6.71 8.66 -11.33
N TYR A 110 -6.03 9.27 -12.29
CA TYR A 110 -5.31 8.55 -13.33
C TYR A 110 -3.90 8.26 -12.86
N ALA A 111 -3.52 6.98 -12.79
CA ALA A 111 -2.22 6.55 -12.31
C ALA A 111 -1.51 5.68 -13.36
N ALA A 112 -0.27 6.03 -13.68
CA ALA A 112 0.58 5.26 -14.58
C ALA A 112 1.53 4.36 -13.77
N VAL A 113 1.77 3.16 -14.27
CA VAL A 113 2.70 2.21 -13.66
C VAL A 113 4.12 2.53 -14.13
N ASP A 114 5.06 2.67 -13.20
CA ASP A 114 6.46 2.99 -13.52
C ASP A 114 7.43 1.84 -13.23
N GLN A 115 7.19 1.06 -12.16
CA GLN A 115 8.12 0.04 -11.70
C GLN A 115 7.43 -1.30 -11.39
N GLU A 116 8.18 -2.40 -11.54
CA GLU A 116 7.76 -3.71 -11.04
C GLU A 116 7.66 -3.68 -9.50
N PRO A 117 6.70 -4.39 -8.90
CA PRO A 117 6.56 -4.37 -7.46
C PRO A 117 7.67 -5.16 -6.76
N SER A 118 8.10 -4.70 -5.58
CA SER A 118 8.94 -5.49 -4.68
C SER A 118 8.08 -6.29 -3.70
N SER A 119 8.46 -7.53 -3.38
CA SER A 119 7.72 -8.38 -2.45
C SER A 119 8.48 -8.65 -1.15
N TYR A 120 7.77 -8.75 -0.03
CA TYR A 120 8.33 -9.04 1.30
C TYR A 120 7.35 -9.88 2.13
N LEU A 121 7.84 -10.60 3.14
CA LEU A 121 7.00 -11.45 3.99
C LEU A 121 6.49 -10.64 5.18
N LEU A 122 5.23 -10.86 5.56
CA LEU A 122 4.66 -10.17 6.72
C LEU A 122 3.84 -11.12 7.60
N LYS A 123 4.06 -10.98 8.91
CA LYS A 123 3.29 -11.67 9.96
C LYS A 123 2.01 -10.89 10.24
N LEU A 124 0.87 -11.42 9.82
CA LEU A 124 -0.43 -10.79 10.08
C LEU A 124 -0.80 -10.94 11.56
N GLY A 125 -0.89 -9.82 12.28
CA GLY A 125 -1.52 -9.73 13.62
C GLY A 125 -3.03 -9.44 13.54
N THR A 126 -3.59 -8.76 14.56
CA THR A 126 -4.97 -8.23 14.51
C THR A 126 -5.10 -7.10 13.50
N PHE A 127 -5.86 -7.36 12.44
CA PHE A 127 -6.21 -6.39 11.41
C PHE A 127 -7.45 -5.60 11.84
N THR A 128 -7.30 -4.35 12.30
CA THR A 128 -8.44 -3.50 12.68
C THR A 128 -8.70 -2.44 11.61
N THR A 129 -9.72 -2.67 10.81
CA THR A 129 -10.17 -1.73 9.77
C THR A 129 -10.87 -0.54 10.41
N HIS A 130 -10.64 0.68 9.90
CA HIS A 130 -11.39 1.86 10.34
C HIS A 130 -12.30 2.31 9.21
N PRO A 131 -13.63 2.20 9.35
CA PRO A 131 -14.55 2.64 8.32
C PRO A 131 -14.38 4.15 8.12
N PHE A 132 -14.07 4.59 6.89
CA PHE A 132 -14.34 5.96 6.50
C PHE A 132 -15.85 6.05 6.19
N PRO A 133 -16.65 6.79 6.98
CA PRO A 133 -18.08 6.84 6.75
C PRO A 133 -18.38 7.68 5.51
N PHE A 134 -18.56 7.02 4.36
CA PHE A 134 -19.55 7.49 3.41
C PHE A 134 -20.90 6.92 3.83
N VAL A 135 -21.86 7.80 4.11
CA VAL A 135 -23.27 7.41 4.29
C VAL A 135 -23.82 7.07 2.91
N THR A 136 -23.58 5.86 2.44
CA THR A 136 -24.27 5.28 1.27
C THR A 136 -24.48 3.78 1.47
N THR A 137 -25.68 3.31 1.15
CA THR A 137 -26.34 2.07 1.59
C THR A 137 -25.88 0.79 0.86
N THR A 138 -24.58 0.60 0.64
CA THR A 138 -24.03 -0.59 -0.06
C THR A 138 -22.74 -1.03 0.64
N PRO A 139 -22.41 -2.34 0.68
CA PRO A 139 -21.57 -2.89 1.74
C PRO A 139 -20.15 -2.27 1.75
N LYS A 140 -19.72 -1.91 2.95
CA LYS A 140 -18.46 -1.24 3.26
C LYS A 140 -17.29 -2.18 3.02
N VAL A 141 -16.51 -1.92 1.97
CA VAL A 141 -15.12 -2.39 1.89
C VAL A 141 -14.33 -1.58 2.93
N LEU A 142 -13.61 -2.30 3.79
CA LEU A 142 -12.98 -1.82 5.01
C LEU A 142 -11.46 -1.91 4.81
N TYR A 143 -10.74 -0.80 4.85
CA TYR A 143 -9.25 -0.81 4.79
C TYR A 143 -8.65 -0.52 6.18
N THR A 144 -7.44 -1.03 6.42
CA THR A 144 -6.76 -1.08 7.74
C THR A 144 -5.44 -0.32 7.72
N VAL A 145 -5.15 0.35 8.84
CA VAL A 145 -3.82 0.91 9.16
C VAL A 145 -3.17 0.02 10.23
N MET A 146 -1.92 -0.39 10.02
CA MET A 146 -1.17 -1.24 10.96
C MET A 146 -0.20 -0.39 11.79
N THR A 147 -0.28 -0.50 13.11
CA THR A 147 0.76 -0.02 14.04
C THR A 147 1.38 -1.25 14.69
N ILE A 148 2.70 -1.44 14.53
CA ILE A 148 3.44 -2.58 15.08
C ILE A 148 4.23 -2.09 16.29
N SER A 149 4.02 -2.73 17.44
CA SER A 149 4.82 -2.53 18.66
C SER A 149 5.49 -3.84 19.02
N LEU A 150 6.80 -3.80 19.27
CA LEU A 150 7.65 -4.96 19.53
C LEU A 150 8.43 -4.69 20.82
N ASP A 151 8.43 -5.65 21.74
CA ASP A 151 9.21 -5.57 22.98
C ASP A 151 10.65 -6.04 22.71
N VAL A 152 11.62 -5.26 23.21
CA VAL A 152 13.05 -5.59 23.13
C VAL A 152 13.48 -6.10 24.51
N PHE A 153 14.00 -7.32 24.59
CA PHE A 153 14.45 -7.95 25.84
C PHE A 153 15.99 -7.93 25.97
N ASP A 154 16.49 -8.14 27.18
CA ASP A 154 17.93 -8.27 27.45
C ASP A 154 18.56 -9.44 26.66
N PRO A 155 19.83 -9.33 26.20
CA PRO A 155 20.79 -8.27 26.54
C PRO A 155 20.80 -7.05 25.59
N ASP A 156 19.92 -7.02 24.58
CA ASP A 156 19.90 -5.95 23.57
C ASP A 156 19.16 -4.69 24.06
N TRP A 157 18.35 -4.83 25.11
CA TRP A 157 17.65 -3.73 25.75
C TRP A 157 18.61 -2.85 26.57
N THR A 158 18.47 -1.53 26.41
CA THR A 158 19.17 -0.53 27.22
C THR A 158 18.27 0.69 27.43
N ALA A 159 18.50 1.46 28.49
CA ALA A 159 17.73 2.67 28.77
C ALA A 159 17.82 3.73 27.66
N GLU A 160 18.85 3.69 26.82
CA GLU A 160 19.03 4.60 25.68
C GLU A 160 18.02 4.38 24.56
N LEU A 161 17.45 3.17 24.44
CA LEU A 161 16.42 2.86 23.43
C LEU A 161 15.07 3.53 23.73
N ASN A 162 14.85 4.04 24.94
CA ASN A 162 13.66 4.84 25.26
C ASN A 162 13.76 6.29 24.76
N ASN A 163 14.90 6.71 24.20
CA ASN A 163 15.10 8.05 23.68
C ASN A 163 15.42 7.97 22.17
N SER A 164 14.49 8.45 21.33
CA SER A 164 14.62 8.40 19.87
C SER A 164 15.78 9.25 19.31
N ASN A 165 16.34 10.16 20.11
CA ASN A 165 17.51 10.95 19.74
C ASN A 165 18.84 10.31 20.14
N SER A 166 18.83 9.16 20.84
CA SER A 166 20.06 8.49 21.24
C SER A 166 20.78 7.88 20.03
N GLU A 167 22.10 7.83 20.10
CA GLU A 167 22.92 7.25 19.03
C GLU A 167 22.60 5.77 18.85
N ARG A 168 22.44 5.02 19.95
CA ARG A 168 22.05 3.61 19.99
C ARG A 168 20.70 3.38 19.30
N PHE A 169 19.69 4.21 19.59
CA PHE A 169 18.38 4.11 18.94
C PHE A 169 18.51 4.36 17.44
N ARG A 170 19.20 5.42 17.01
CA ARG A 170 19.35 5.73 15.58
C ARG A 170 20.12 4.66 14.80
N LEU A 171 21.18 4.11 15.40
CA LEU A 171 21.98 3.03 14.82
C LEU A 171 21.18 1.75 14.61
N LEU A 172 20.24 1.44 15.52
CA LEU A 172 19.43 0.24 15.44
C LEU A 172 18.09 0.46 14.75
N ALA A 173 17.56 1.68 14.74
CA ALA A 173 16.29 1.99 14.11
C ALA A 173 16.33 1.82 12.60
N GLU A 174 17.42 2.21 11.93
CA GLU A 174 17.52 2.06 10.48
C GLU A 174 17.64 0.59 10.07
N PRO A 175 18.53 -0.23 10.67
CA PRO A 175 18.60 -1.67 10.41
C PRO A 175 17.35 -2.41 10.87
N PHE A 176 16.76 -2.05 12.01
CA PHE A 176 15.52 -2.66 12.48
C PHE A 176 14.35 -2.32 11.56
N CYS A 177 14.21 -1.06 11.13
CA CYS A 177 13.21 -0.71 10.13
C CYS A 177 13.49 -1.43 8.82
N ALA A 178 14.76 -1.62 8.43
CA ALA A 178 15.12 -2.46 7.28
C ALA A 178 14.69 -3.92 7.49
N ASP A 179 14.98 -4.50 8.66
CA ASP A 179 14.73 -5.91 9.02
C ASP A 179 13.24 -6.22 9.25
N VAL A 180 12.46 -5.26 9.76
CA VAL A 180 11.00 -5.40 9.95
C VAL A 180 10.24 -4.99 8.69
N SER A 181 10.90 -4.29 7.76
CA SER A 181 10.40 -4.07 6.39
C SER A 181 10.73 -5.24 5.43
N THR A 182 11.46 -6.26 5.88
CA THR A 182 11.68 -7.55 5.18
C THR A 182 10.78 -8.67 5.69
#